data_AF-A0A950AM14-F1
#
_entry.id   AF-A0A950AM14-F1
#
_cell.length_a   1.000
_cell.length_b   1.000
_cell.length_c   1.000
_cell.angle_alpha   90.00
_cell.angle_beta   90.00
_cell.angle_gamma   90.00
#
_symmetry.space_group_name_H-M   'P 1'
#
loop_
_entity.id
_entity.type
_entity.pdbx_description
1 polymer ?
#
loop_
_entity_poly.entity_id
_entity_poly.type
_entity_poly.pdbx_seq_one_letter_code
_entity_poly.pdbx_strand_id
1 'polypeptide(L)' 'MEVDCQAWMREAISDEELAIRLYGKIPKEFLLDRELLISRLWRSPETWKLAPVLTR' A
#
# COMPACT_ATOMS: atom_id res chain seq x y z
N MET A 1 -7.29 -15.35 0.98
CA MET A 1 -7.31 -13.89 0.80
C MET A 1 -6.51 -13.55 -0.45
N GLU A 2 -7.01 -12.64 -1.28
CA GLU A 2 -6.42 -12.22 -2.55
C GLU A 2 -6.38 -10.69 -2.58
N VAL A 3 -5.26 -10.12 -3.00
CA VAL A 3 -5.03 -8.67 -3.06
C VAL A 3 -4.58 -8.31 -4.47
N ASP A 4 -5.30 -7.39 -5.10
CA ASP A 4 -4.91 -6.78 -6.38
C ASP A 4 -3.92 -5.65 -6.13
N CYS A 5 -2.65 -5.87 -6.51
CA CYS A 5 -1.59 -4.90 -6.27
C CYS A 5 -1.72 -3.65 -7.15
N GLN A 6 -2.32 -3.75 -8.33
CA GLN A 6 -2.52 -2.62 -9.24
C GLN A 6 -3.63 -1.70 -8.72
N ALA A 7 -4.71 -2.27 -8.19
CA ALA A 7 -5.76 -1.50 -7.52
C ALA A 7 -5.19 -0.71 -6.32
N TRP A 8 -4.41 -1.39 -5.47
CA TRP A 8 -3.78 -0.77 -4.31
C TRP A 8 -2.74 0.29 -4.66
N MET A 9 -1.98 0.09 -5.74
CA MET A 9 -1.03 1.09 -6.23
C MET A 9 -1.77 2.39 -6.63
N ARG A 10 -2.88 2.27 -7.37
CA ARG A 10 -3.70 3.43 -7.75
C ARG A 10 -4.23 4.17 -6.53
N GLU A 11 -4.72 3.44 -5.54
CA GLU A 11 -5.29 4.02 -4.33
C GLU A 11 -4.23 4.73 -3.49
N ALA A 12 -3.07 4.10 -3.28
CA ALA A 12 -1.93 4.71 -2.59
C ALA A 12 -1.51 6.03 -3.27
N ILE A 13 -1.44 6.06 -4.60
CA ILE A 13 -1.08 7.27 -5.36
C ILE A 13 -2.17 8.34 -5.30
N SER A 14 -3.45 7.96 -5.26
CA SER A 14 -4.58 8.89 -5.24
C SER A 14 -4.65 9.82 -4.02
N ASP A 15 -3.95 9.47 -2.94
CA ASP A 15 -4.03 10.15 -1.64
C ASP A 15 -3.21 11.46 -1.54
N GLU A 16 -2.62 11.93 -2.63
CA GLU A 16 -1.76 13.13 -2.62
C GLU A 16 -2.51 14.41 -2.19
N GLU A 17 -3.78 14.56 -2.59
CA GLU A 17 -4.55 15.76 -2.22
C GLU A 17 -4.86 15.80 -0.71
N LEU A 18 -5.20 14.65 -0.12
CA LEU A 18 -5.48 14.55 1.31
C LEU A 18 -4.20 14.73 2.13
N ALA A 19 -3.07 14.17 1.66
CA ALA A 19 -1.77 14.35 2.29
C ALA A 19 -1.36 15.83 2.37
N ILE A 20 -1.66 16.62 1.33
CA ILE A 20 -1.41 18.08 1.33
C ILE A 20 -2.33 18.80 2.33
N ARG A 21 -3.63 18.46 2.36
CA ARG A 21 -4.58 19.07 3.32
C ARG A 21 -4.23 18.79 4.78
N LEU A 22 -3.60 17.65 5.02
CA LEU A 22 -3.13 17.22 6.33
C LEU A 22 -1.65 17.55 6.59
N TYR A 23 -1.00 18.28 5.68
CA TYR A 23 0.41 18.62 5.80
C TYR A 23 0.67 19.40 7.10
N GLY A 24 1.57 18.88 7.94
CA GLY A 24 1.86 19.41 9.27
C GLY A 24 0.88 19.00 10.38
N LYS A 25 -0.19 18.26 10.06
CA LYS A 25 -1.17 17.71 11.03
C LYS A 25 -1.04 16.21 11.23
N ILE A 26 -0.39 15.51 10.31
CA ILE A 26 -0.07 14.07 10.44
C ILE A 26 1.40 13.86 10.78
N PRO A 27 1.72 12.83 11.58
CA PRO A 27 3.09 12.41 11.81
C PRO A 27 3.79 12.01 10.50
N LYS A 28 5.10 12.26 10.40
CA LYS A 28 5.87 11.99 9.16
C LYS A 28 5.98 10.50 8.86
N GLU A 29 5.83 9.66 9.88
CA GLU A 29 5.83 8.20 9.81
C GLU A 29 4.75 7.70 8.85
N PHE A 30 3.56 8.33 8.82
CA PHE A 30 2.50 7.94 7.89
C PHE A 30 2.88 8.16 6.42
N LEU A 31 3.61 9.25 6.15
CA LEU A 31 4.12 9.51 4.81
C LEU A 31 5.17 8.45 4.43
N LEU A 32 6.07 8.11 5.36
CA LEU A 32 7.11 7.09 5.14
C LEU A 32 6.51 5.68 4.98
N ASP A 33 5.46 5.34 5.72
CA ASP A 33 4.75 4.07 5.62
C ASP A 33 4.06 3.93 4.26
N ARG A 34 3.48 5.03 3.74
CA ARG A 34 2.92 5.07 2.37
C ARG A 34 4.00 4.82 1.33
N GLU A 35 5.15 5.49 1.43
CA GLU A 35 6.27 5.28 0.50
C GLU A 35 6.81 3.84 0.57
N LEU A 36 6.86 3.26 1.78
CA LEU A 36 7.23 1.86 1.99
C LEU A 36 6.21 0.90 1.37
N LEU A 37 4.92 1.18 1.51
CA LEU A 37 3.84 0.40 0.90
C LEU A 37 3.96 0.41 -0.63
N ILE A 38 4.13 1.59 -1.24
CA ILE A 38 4.36 1.74 -2.67
C ILE A 38 5.58 0.92 -3.10
N SER A 39 6.70 1.05 -2.38
CA SER A 39 7.93 0.30 -2.65
C SER A 39 7.77 -1.22 -2.52
N ARG A 40 6.85 -1.71 -1.68
CA ARG A 40 6.52 -3.14 -1.55
C ARG A 40 5.63 -3.59 -2.70
N LEU A 41 4.61 -2.81 -3.06
CA LEU A 41 3.71 -3.11 -4.18
C LEU A 41 4.46 -3.20 -5.51
N TRP A 42 5.43 -2.31 -5.75
CA TRP A 42 6.29 -2.34 -6.94
C TRP A 42 7.09 -3.64 -7.12
N ARG A 43 7.40 -4.32 -6.01
CA ARG A 43 8.15 -5.60 -6.01
C ARG A 43 7.25 -6.82 -5.89
N SER A 44 5.94 -6.61 -5.74
CA SER A 44 4.96 -7.67 -5.54
C SER A 44 4.40 -8.15 -6.90
N PRO A 45 3.95 -9.41 -7.00
CA PRO A 45 3.22 -9.88 -8.17
C PRO A 45 1.90 -9.10 -8.36
N GLU A 46 1.34 -9.11 -9.57
CA GLU A 46 0.07 -8.40 -9.88
C GLU A 46 -1.07 -8.75 -8.92
N THR A 47 -1.10 -10.00 -8.47
CA THR A 47 -2.07 -10.48 -7.49
C THR A 47 -1.34 -11.24 -6.39
N TRP A 48 -1.48 -10.77 -5.15
CA TRP A 48 -0.96 -11.47 -3.99
C TRP A 48 -2.01 -12.43 -3.43
N LYS A 49 -1.63 -13.68 -3.18
CA LYS A 49 -2.49 -14.72 -2.61
C LYS A 49 -1.87 -15.26 -1.36
N LEU A 50 -2.69 -15.47 -0.33
CA LEU A 50 -2.25 -16.13 0.89
C LEU A 50 -1.83 -17.56 0.55
N ALA A 51 -0.66 -17.98 1.05
CA ALA A 51 -0.22 -19.35 0.88
C ALA A 51 -1.29 -20.30 1.44
N PRO A 52 -1.60 -21.42 0.74
CA PRO A 52 -2.56 -22.38 1.26
C PRO A 52 -2.06 -22.89 2.61
N VAL A 53 -2.97 -22.97 3.60
CA VAL A 53 -2.68 -23.64 4.87
C VAL A 53 -2.34 -25.09 4.53
N LEU A 54 -1.09 -25.47 4.79
CA LEU A 54 -0.66 -26.86 4.71
C LEU A 54 -1.37 -27.60 5.85
N THR A 55 -2.52 -28.18 5.54
CA THR A 55 -3.23 -29.09 6.46
C THR A 55 -2.37 -30.34 6.54
N ARG A 56 -1.79 -30.60 7.71
CA ARG A 56 -1.00 -31.80 8.00
C ARG A 56 -1.87 -32.83 8.71
#